data_AF-A0AAW6F9F7-F1
#
_entry.id   AF-A0AAW6F9F7-F1
#
_cell.length_a   1.000
_cell.length_b   1.000
_cell.length_c   1.000
_cell.angle_alpha   90.00
_cell.angle_beta   90.00
_cell.angle_gamma   90.00
#
_symmetry.space_group_name_H-M   'P 1'
#
loop_
_entity.id
_entity.type
_entity.pdbx_description
1 polymer ?
#
loop_
_entity_poly.entity_id
_entity_poly.type
_entity_poly.pdbx_seq_one_letter_code
_entity_poly.pdbx_strand_id
1 'polypeptide(L)'
;MRRGMLLLGFWMCVCMVFLVNAQELTSRKLYCTDEDRAIFDRYCTQMEPKKSLPLDELMIHTALFFRGTPYVASTLEKEPEGLVVNLRELDCTTFAETVLALSCTLREENPTFENFCENLQQLRYRDGTIHDYTDRLHYMTDWFYENERKGIVKDMGREIGGASLPLDLSFISTHPDSYKQLKNHPERVRRMADKEMEINLRPHYYVPKQEIEKCSSGIKNGDILCFVTSIKGLDVTHVGIAYWKDGQLTFIHASSSAKKVIIQASSLRDYAEGIKSCKGVLVARPLSIH
;
A
#
# COMPACT_ATOMS: atom_id res chain seq x y z
N MET A 1 55.13 -63.69 -12.65
CA MET A 1 53.82 -64.18 -12.15
C MET A 1 52.78 -63.07 -12.33
N ARG A 2 51.72 -63.36 -13.11
CA ARG A 2 50.40 -62.68 -13.25
C ARG A 2 50.40 -61.19 -13.69
N ARG A 3 50.05 -60.88 -14.95
CA ARG A 3 48.68 -60.60 -15.51
C ARG A 3 48.17 -59.22 -15.03
N GLY A 4 47.66 -58.27 -15.82
CA GLY A 4 47.29 -58.11 -17.24
C GLY A 4 46.66 -56.70 -17.38
N MET A 5 46.90 -56.00 -18.49
CA MET A 5 45.91 -55.62 -19.53
C MET A 5 44.93 -54.45 -19.21
N LEU A 6 45.24 -53.29 -19.80
CA LEU A 6 44.41 -52.39 -20.61
C LEU A 6 42.90 -52.14 -20.33
N LEU A 7 42.57 -50.83 -20.36
CA LEU A 7 41.46 -50.13 -21.06
C LEU A 7 40.16 -49.72 -20.33
N LEU A 8 39.78 -48.46 -20.65
CA LEU A 8 38.45 -47.91 -20.98
C LEU A 8 37.53 -47.30 -19.89
N GLY A 9 37.04 -46.08 -20.18
CA GLY A 9 35.88 -45.41 -19.57
C GLY A 9 36.24 -44.05 -18.97
N PHE A 10 36.31 -42.94 -19.71
CA PHE A 10 35.21 -42.14 -20.28
C PHE A 10 34.23 -41.56 -19.22
N TRP A 11 34.25 -40.23 -19.13
CA TRP A 11 33.14 -39.33 -18.81
C TRP A 11 32.65 -39.11 -17.36
N MET A 12 32.39 -37.82 -17.11
CA MET A 12 31.46 -37.23 -16.15
C MET A 12 31.78 -37.34 -14.66
N CYS A 13 32.50 -36.34 -14.14
CA CYS A 13 32.20 -35.77 -12.83
C CYS A 13 32.44 -34.24 -12.84
N VAL A 14 31.80 -33.56 -13.79
CA VAL A 14 31.42 -32.15 -13.64
C VAL A 14 29.91 -32.17 -13.57
N CYS A 15 29.35 -32.03 -12.37
CA CYS A 15 27.96 -31.67 -12.04
C CYS A 15 27.63 -32.18 -10.63
N MET A 16 28.14 -31.53 -9.59
CA MET A 16 27.53 -31.66 -8.25
C MET A 16 27.86 -30.48 -7.34
N VAL A 17 27.78 -29.25 -7.85
CA VAL A 17 27.74 -28.04 -7.00
C VAL A 17 26.78 -27.02 -7.60
N PHE A 18 25.51 -27.39 -7.70
CA PHE A 18 24.39 -26.42 -7.75
C PHE A 18 23.15 -27.11 -7.16
N LEU A 19 23.28 -27.57 -5.92
CA LEU A 19 22.09 -27.80 -5.09
C LEU A 19 21.64 -26.42 -4.60
N VAL A 20 20.74 -25.84 -5.39
CA VAL A 20 19.54 -25.15 -4.91
C VAL A 20 19.76 -24.39 -3.61
N ASN A 21 20.16 -23.11 -3.71
CA ASN A 21 19.75 -22.13 -2.71
C ASN A 21 18.23 -21.99 -2.84
N ALA A 22 17.50 -22.93 -2.25
CA ALA A 22 16.13 -22.70 -1.86
C ALA A 22 16.25 -21.58 -0.84
N GLN A 23 15.87 -20.37 -1.25
CA GLN A 23 15.64 -19.26 -0.36
C GLN A 23 14.93 -19.82 0.88
N GLU A 24 15.50 -19.57 2.05
CA GLU A 24 14.73 -19.57 3.27
C GLU A 24 13.61 -18.54 3.09
N LEU A 25 12.49 -18.95 2.48
CA LEU A 25 11.22 -18.32 2.76
C LEU A 25 10.98 -18.60 4.24
N THR A 26 11.44 -17.71 5.10
CA THR A 26 10.84 -17.55 6.42
C THR A 26 9.33 -17.47 6.18
N SER A 27 8.61 -18.54 6.54
CA SER A 27 7.16 -18.65 6.39
C SER A 27 6.52 -17.36 6.88
N ARG A 28 6.02 -16.53 5.95
CA ARG A 28 5.34 -15.28 6.30
C ARG A 28 4.15 -15.63 7.20
N LYS A 29 4.02 -14.95 8.33
CA LYS A 29 2.83 -15.14 9.16
C LYS A 29 1.64 -14.45 8.49
N LEU A 30 0.70 -15.24 7.99
CA LEU A 30 -0.51 -14.78 7.32
C LEU A 30 -1.70 -14.85 8.29
N TYR A 31 -2.41 -13.74 8.45
CA TYR A 31 -3.68 -13.68 9.18
C TYR A 31 -4.80 -13.40 8.19
N CYS A 32 -5.59 -14.41 7.87
CA CYS A 32 -6.78 -14.30 7.03
C CYS A 32 -7.84 -15.30 7.52
N THR A 33 -9.06 -15.15 7.05
CA THR A 33 -10.16 -16.12 7.26
C THR A 33 -10.66 -16.68 5.93
N ASP A 34 -11.43 -17.76 5.99
CA ASP A 34 -12.06 -18.34 4.80
C ASP A 34 -13.02 -17.35 4.12
N GLU A 35 -13.63 -16.46 4.89
CA GLU A 35 -14.49 -15.40 4.36
C GLU A 35 -13.68 -14.38 3.55
N ASP A 36 -12.45 -14.04 3.97
CA ASP A 36 -11.57 -13.18 3.18
C ASP A 36 -11.22 -13.83 1.82
N ARG A 37 -10.96 -15.14 1.81
CA ARG A 37 -10.74 -15.91 0.56
C ARG A 37 -11.98 -15.93 -0.32
N ALA A 38 -13.16 -16.16 0.26
CA ALA A 38 -14.42 -16.13 -0.48
C ALA A 38 -14.71 -14.74 -1.09
N ILE A 39 -14.35 -13.65 -0.41
CA ILE A 39 -14.47 -12.29 -0.94
C ILE A 39 -13.51 -12.09 -2.12
N PHE A 40 -12.28 -12.59 -2.03
CA PHE A 40 -11.31 -12.58 -3.12
C PHE A 40 -11.83 -13.34 -4.35
N ASP A 41 -12.32 -14.57 -4.18
CA ASP A 41 -12.84 -15.39 -5.29
C ASP A 41 -14.04 -14.72 -5.97
N ARG A 42 -14.93 -14.12 -5.16
CA ARG A 42 -16.06 -13.32 -5.65
C ARG A 42 -15.59 -12.09 -6.42
N TYR A 43 -14.57 -11.40 -5.92
CA TYR A 43 -13.97 -10.25 -6.59
C TYR A 43 -13.41 -10.65 -7.97
N CYS A 44 -12.56 -11.68 -8.03
CA CYS A 44 -11.98 -12.17 -9.29
C CYS A 44 -13.08 -12.54 -10.30
N THR A 45 -14.11 -13.28 -9.85
CA THR A 45 -15.24 -13.66 -10.70
C THR A 45 -16.00 -12.46 -11.25
N GLN A 46 -16.29 -11.45 -10.42
CA GLN A 46 -17.06 -10.27 -10.84
C GLN A 46 -16.25 -9.28 -11.68
N MET A 47 -14.93 -9.25 -11.50
CA MET A 47 -14.04 -8.32 -12.19
C MET A 47 -13.32 -8.90 -13.40
N GLU A 48 -13.39 -10.21 -13.63
CA GLU A 48 -12.81 -10.85 -14.83
C GLU A 48 -13.18 -10.14 -16.15
N PRO A 49 -14.44 -9.72 -16.40
CA PRO A 49 -14.79 -9.01 -17.64
C PRO A 49 -14.11 -7.63 -17.79
N LYS A 50 -13.50 -7.11 -16.72
CA LYS A 50 -12.82 -5.81 -16.65
C LYS A 50 -11.29 -5.95 -16.53
N LYS A 51 -10.75 -7.17 -16.55
CA LYS A 51 -9.32 -7.46 -16.41
C LYS A 51 -8.45 -6.71 -17.42
N SER A 52 -8.96 -6.49 -18.63
CA SER A 52 -8.26 -5.79 -19.71
C SER A 52 -8.33 -4.26 -19.64
N LEU A 53 -9.08 -3.70 -18.68
CA LEU A 53 -9.14 -2.26 -18.51
C LEU A 53 -7.77 -1.69 -18.09
N PRO A 54 -7.47 -0.44 -18.47
CA PRO A 54 -6.39 0.33 -17.88
C PRO A 54 -6.45 0.32 -16.34
N LEU A 55 -5.29 0.38 -15.68
CA LEU A 55 -5.21 0.25 -14.21
C LEU A 55 -6.03 1.32 -13.49
N ASP A 56 -6.00 2.55 -13.97
CA ASP A 56 -6.77 3.68 -13.43
C ASP A 56 -8.28 3.42 -13.45
N GLU A 57 -8.81 2.86 -14.53
CA GLU A 57 -10.23 2.46 -14.61
C GLU A 57 -10.53 1.25 -13.72
N LEU A 58 -9.64 0.25 -13.70
CA LEU A 58 -9.80 -0.94 -12.89
C LEU A 58 -9.78 -0.61 -11.39
N MET A 59 -8.93 0.32 -10.96
CA MET A 59 -8.89 0.86 -9.60
C MET A 59 -10.27 1.39 -9.16
N ILE A 60 -10.99 2.09 -10.05
CA ILE A 60 -12.34 2.59 -9.74
C ILE A 60 -13.33 1.44 -9.58
N HIS A 61 -13.31 0.47 -10.49
CA HIS A 61 -14.22 -0.69 -10.40
C HIS A 61 -13.95 -1.53 -9.15
N THR A 62 -12.69 -1.73 -8.80
CA THR A 62 -12.28 -2.39 -7.56
C THR A 62 -12.69 -1.59 -6.33
N ALA A 63 -12.50 -0.27 -6.32
CA ALA A 63 -12.96 0.60 -5.24
C ALA A 63 -14.49 0.52 -5.04
N LEU A 64 -15.25 0.49 -6.13
CA LEU A 64 -16.72 0.38 -6.11
C LEU A 64 -17.21 -1.00 -5.65
N PHE A 65 -16.44 -2.08 -5.87
CA PHE A 65 -16.76 -3.40 -5.32
C PHE A 65 -16.85 -3.39 -3.79
N PHE A 66 -15.99 -2.62 -3.13
CA PHE A 66 -15.97 -2.48 -1.67
C PHE A 66 -16.96 -1.44 -1.16
N ARG A 67 -17.76 -0.77 -2.01
CA ARG A 67 -18.74 0.21 -1.55
C ARG A 67 -19.70 -0.43 -0.55
N GLY A 68 -19.82 0.18 0.63
CA GLY A 68 -20.64 -0.34 1.72
C GLY A 68 -19.92 -1.26 2.70
N THR A 69 -18.70 -1.71 2.41
CA THR A 69 -17.87 -2.46 3.37
C THR A 69 -17.68 -1.65 4.65
N PRO A 70 -17.92 -2.25 5.84
CA PRO A 70 -17.78 -1.56 7.13
C PRO A 70 -16.42 -0.92 7.36
N TYR A 71 -16.43 0.23 8.03
CA TYR A 71 -15.21 0.86 8.54
C TYR A 71 -14.85 0.30 9.91
N VAL A 72 -13.65 -0.24 10.06
CA VAL A 72 -13.10 -0.67 11.34
C VAL A 72 -11.62 -0.29 11.41
N ALA A 73 -11.24 0.42 12.47
CA ALA A 73 -9.86 0.82 12.72
C ALA A 73 -9.05 -0.31 13.36
N SER A 74 -7.73 -0.25 13.23
CA SER A 74 -6.78 -1.14 13.95
C SER A 74 -6.98 -2.64 13.62
N THR A 75 -7.45 -2.96 12.41
CA THR A 75 -7.62 -4.35 11.96
C THR A 75 -6.30 -5.09 11.79
N LEU A 76 -5.20 -4.34 11.57
CA LEU A 76 -3.85 -4.87 11.35
C LEU A 76 -3.10 -5.21 12.64
N GLU A 77 -3.60 -4.83 13.82
CA GLU A 77 -2.81 -4.89 15.07
C GLU A 77 -2.75 -6.31 15.68
N LYS A 78 -1.95 -7.18 15.06
CA LYS A 78 -1.64 -8.55 15.51
C LYS A 78 -0.22 -8.66 16.06
N GLU A 79 -0.01 -9.63 16.95
CA GLU A 79 1.31 -9.95 17.53
C GLU A 79 1.56 -11.47 17.47
N PRO A 80 2.73 -11.92 16.97
CA PRO A 80 3.75 -11.16 16.23
C PRO A 80 3.21 -10.51 14.94
N GLU A 81 3.91 -9.48 14.45
CA GLU A 81 3.60 -8.84 13.16
C GLU A 81 3.53 -9.89 12.04
N GLY A 82 2.61 -9.68 11.11
CA GLY A 82 2.40 -10.56 9.97
C GLY A 82 1.47 -9.92 8.95
N LEU A 83 1.38 -10.49 7.76
CA LEU A 83 0.47 -9.99 6.74
C LEU A 83 -0.98 -10.26 7.17
N VAL A 84 -1.72 -9.21 7.52
CA VAL A 84 -3.16 -9.30 7.78
C VAL A 84 -3.93 -9.01 6.50
N VAL A 85 -4.73 -9.98 6.05
CA VAL A 85 -5.71 -9.82 5.00
C VAL A 85 -7.10 -9.77 5.63
N ASN A 86 -7.73 -8.60 5.61
CA ASN A 86 -9.13 -8.41 6.00
C ASN A 86 -9.87 -7.71 4.86
N LEU A 87 -10.72 -8.43 4.14
CA LEU A 87 -11.54 -7.88 3.04
C LEU A 87 -12.98 -7.56 3.48
N ARG A 88 -13.29 -7.82 4.76
CA ARG A 88 -14.63 -7.65 5.36
C ARG A 88 -14.79 -6.30 6.04
N GLU A 89 -13.69 -5.78 6.58
CA GLU A 89 -13.67 -4.56 7.37
C GLU A 89 -12.38 -3.79 7.05
N LEU A 90 -12.53 -2.52 6.68
CA LEU A 90 -11.42 -1.72 6.15
C LEU A 90 -11.35 -0.37 6.86
N ASP A 91 -10.14 0.10 7.15
CA ASP A 91 -9.91 1.53 7.38
C ASP A 91 -9.52 2.22 6.07
N CYS A 92 -9.21 3.52 6.13
CA CYS A 92 -8.87 4.31 4.95
C CYS A 92 -7.61 3.81 4.23
N THR A 93 -6.60 3.38 4.98
CA THR A 93 -5.32 2.93 4.44
C THR A 93 -5.46 1.53 3.90
N THR A 94 -6.02 0.60 4.68
CA THR A 94 -6.21 -0.79 4.22
C THR A 94 -7.12 -0.85 3.01
N PHE A 95 -8.13 0.02 2.91
CA PHE A 95 -8.96 0.14 1.71
C PHE A 95 -8.13 0.51 0.47
N ALA A 96 -7.30 1.55 0.53
CA ALA A 96 -6.51 1.98 -0.62
C ALA A 96 -5.48 0.92 -1.03
N GLU A 97 -4.78 0.33 -0.06
CA GLU A 97 -3.82 -0.75 -0.31
C GLU A 97 -4.50 -2.00 -0.92
N THR A 98 -5.63 -2.41 -0.36
CA THR A 98 -6.40 -3.56 -0.86
C THR A 98 -6.87 -3.34 -2.28
N VAL A 99 -7.39 -2.15 -2.59
CA VAL A 99 -7.86 -1.83 -3.94
C VAL A 99 -6.70 -1.86 -4.95
N LEU A 100 -5.54 -1.30 -4.60
CA LEU A 100 -4.37 -1.34 -5.46
C LEU A 100 -3.84 -2.76 -5.65
N ALA A 101 -3.63 -3.50 -4.56
CA ALA A 101 -3.15 -4.87 -4.60
C ALA A 101 -4.06 -5.79 -5.43
N LEU A 102 -5.39 -5.70 -5.25
CA LEU A 102 -6.34 -6.50 -6.01
C LEU A 102 -6.38 -6.12 -7.49
N SER A 103 -6.33 -4.83 -7.81
CA SER A 103 -6.33 -4.36 -9.20
C SER A 103 -5.06 -4.78 -9.94
N CYS A 104 -3.90 -4.76 -9.28
CA CYS A 104 -2.66 -5.33 -9.83
C CYS A 104 -2.79 -6.84 -10.02
N THR A 105 -3.25 -7.55 -8.99
CA THR A 105 -3.40 -9.02 -9.03
C THR A 105 -4.30 -9.48 -10.16
N LEU A 106 -5.47 -8.85 -10.34
CA LEU A 106 -6.42 -9.24 -11.36
C LEU A 106 -5.84 -9.17 -12.77
N ARG A 107 -4.91 -8.24 -13.02
CA ARG A 107 -4.24 -8.06 -14.32
C ARG A 107 -3.16 -9.08 -14.62
N GLU A 108 -2.73 -9.85 -13.61
CA GLU A 108 -1.80 -10.96 -13.83
C GLU A 108 -2.43 -12.04 -14.71
N GLU A 109 -1.61 -12.84 -15.37
CA GLU A 109 -2.10 -13.93 -16.24
C GLU A 109 -3.00 -14.89 -15.46
N ASN A 110 -2.56 -15.30 -14.26
CA ASN A 110 -3.24 -16.24 -13.38
C ASN A 110 -3.43 -15.63 -11.97
N PRO A 111 -4.50 -14.84 -11.73
CA PRO A 111 -4.71 -14.19 -10.45
C PRO A 111 -5.04 -15.22 -9.36
N THR A 112 -4.18 -15.30 -8.33
CA THR A 112 -4.42 -16.15 -7.15
C THR A 112 -4.44 -15.33 -5.85
N PHE A 113 -4.99 -15.91 -4.79
CA PHE A 113 -5.00 -15.28 -3.47
C PHE A 113 -3.57 -15.05 -2.96
N GLU A 114 -2.65 -15.94 -3.32
CA GLU A 114 -1.24 -15.87 -2.97
C GLU A 114 -0.55 -14.69 -3.68
N ASN A 115 -0.85 -14.45 -4.96
CA ASN A 115 -0.40 -13.25 -5.69
C ASN A 115 -0.95 -11.97 -5.05
N PHE A 116 -2.22 -11.96 -4.66
CA PHE A 116 -2.79 -10.85 -3.91
C PHE A 116 -2.06 -10.59 -2.59
N CYS A 117 -1.75 -11.65 -1.83
CA CYS A 117 -0.98 -11.51 -0.60
C CYS A 117 0.44 -10.97 -0.87
N GLU A 118 1.10 -11.39 -1.95
CA GLU A 118 2.40 -10.87 -2.36
C GLU A 118 2.34 -9.39 -2.71
N ASN A 119 1.39 -8.99 -3.57
CA ASN A 119 1.18 -7.59 -3.96
C ASN A 119 0.86 -6.71 -2.74
N LEU A 120 0.00 -7.19 -1.83
CA LEU A 120 -0.34 -6.47 -0.61
C LEU A 120 0.86 -6.33 0.34
N GLN A 121 1.66 -7.38 0.48
CA GLN A 121 2.88 -7.36 1.29
C GLN A 121 3.90 -6.38 0.70
N GLN A 122 4.09 -6.40 -0.62
CA GLN A 122 4.94 -5.44 -1.31
C GLN A 122 4.47 -4.03 -1.04
N LEU A 123 3.18 -3.73 -1.11
CA LEU A 123 2.67 -2.38 -0.84
C LEU A 123 2.86 -1.90 0.60
N ARG A 124 2.52 -2.77 1.56
CA ARG A 124 2.38 -2.41 2.99
C ARG A 124 3.68 -2.37 3.76
N TYR A 125 4.69 -3.12 3.32
CA TYR A 125 5.93 -3.29 4.05
C TYR A 125 7.13 -2.75 3.27
N ARG A 126 8.08 -2.20 4.03
CA ARG A 126 9.38 -1.77 3.52
C ARG A 126 10.11 -2.96 2.91
N ASP A 127 10.60 -2.79 1.68
CA ASP A 127 11.23 -3.85 0.87
C ASP A 127 10.33 -5.10 0.65
N GLY A 128 9.04 -5.03 0.98
CA GLY A 128 8.15 -6.20 1.01
C GLY A 128 8.55 -7.25 2.06
N THR A 129 9.28 -6.86 3.11
CA THR A 129 9.75 -7.78 4.17
C THR A 129 9.06 -7.53 5.51
N ILE A 130 8.85 -8.58 6.30
CA ILE A 130 8.16 -8.49 7.60
C ILE A 130 9.03 -9.14 8.68
N HIS A 131 9.76 -8.33 9.45
CA HIS A 131 10.46 -8.80 10.65
C HIS A 131 9.68 -8.41 11.92
N ASP A 132 9.21 -7.16 12.00
CA ASP A 132 8.28 -6.72 13.03
C ASP A 132 7.45 -5.49 12.61
N TYR A 133 6.66 -4.98 13.57
CA TYR A 133 5.78 -3.82 13.42
C TYR A 133 6.44 -2.62 12.75
N THR A 134 7.74 -2.39 12.97
CA THR A 134 8.41 -1.21 12.44
C THR A 134 8.59 -1.28 10.92
N ASP A 135 8.56 -2.46 10.30
CA ASP A 135 8.72 -2.63 8.85
C ASP A 135 7.47 -2.26 8.06
N ARG A 136 6.32 -2.17 8.73
CA ARG A 136 5.09 -1.67 8.13
C ARG A 136 5.22 -0.16 7.85
N LEU A 137 4.76 0.27 6.69
CA LEU A 137 4.83 1.67 6.26
C LEU A 137 3.68 2.47 6.90
N HIS A 138 3.95 3.04 8.08
CA HIS A 138 2.93 3.76 8.88
C HIS A 138 2.74 5.22 8.47
N TYR A 139 3.80 5.87 7.96
CA TYR A 139 3.74 7.24 7.45
C TYR A 139 3.49 7.21 5.94
N MET A 140 2.50 7.95 5.45
CA MET A 140 2.11 7.88 4.03
C MET A 140 3.17 8.50 3.12
N THR A 141 3.92 9.50 3.57
CA THR A 141 5.05 10.03 2.79
C THR A 141 6.18 9.01 2.64
N ASP A 142 6.34 8.12 3.61
CA ASP A 142 7.25 6.98 3.53
C ASP A 142 6.70 5.86 2.63
N TRP A 143 5.39 5.60 2.73
CA TRP A 143 4.68 4.69 1.85
C TRP A 143 4.83 5.10 0.38
N PHE A 144 4.71 6.40 0.07
CA PHE A 144 4.89 6.95 -1.28
C PHE A 144 6.31 6.68 -1.78
N TYR A 145 7.31 7.07 -0.98
CA TYR A 145 8.72 6.91 -1.35
C TYR A 145 9.09 5.44 -1.62
N GLU A 146 8.73 4.54 -0.71
CA GLU A 146 9.06 3.11 -0.88
C GLU A 146 8.34 2.50 -2.07
N ASN A 147 7.04 2.78 -2.25
CA ASN A 147 6.28 2.22 -3.36
C ASN A 147 6.64 2.83 -4.72
N GLU A 148 7.15 4.06 -4.76
CA GLU A 148 7.78 4.62 -5.96
C GLU A 148 9.11 3.95 -6.28
N ARG A 149 9.96 3.73 -5.27
CA ARG A 149 11.22 2.98 -5.45
C ARG A 149 11.00 1.56 -5.94
N LYS A 150 9.91 0.91 -5.51
CA LYS A 150 9.47 -0.41 -5.99
C LYS A 150 8.78 -0.37 -7.37
N GLY A 151 8.56 0.80 -7.94
CA GLY A 151 7.89 0.97 -9.25
C GLY A 151 6.39 0.66 -9.23
N ILE A 152 5.75 0.66 -8.05
CA ILE A 152 4.33 0.33 -7.90
C ILE A 152 3.45 1.57 -8.07
N VAL A 153 3.93 2.72 -7.60
CA VAL A 153 3.26 4.02 -7.77
C VAL A 153 4.25 5.07 -8.25
N LYS A 154 3.75 6.23 -8.67
CA LYS A 154 4.53 7.43 -8.94
C LYS A 154 4.01 8.58 -8.10
N ASP A 155 4.89 9.33 -7.44
CA ASP A 155 4.52 10.57 -6.76
C ASP A 155 4.26 11.67 -7.81
N MET A 156 3.01 12.06 -7.92
CA MET A 156 2.57 13.05 -8.90
C MET A 156 2.75 14.49 -8.40
N GLY A 157 3.03 14.70 -7.10
CA GLY A 157 2.98 16.01 -6.45
C GLY A 157 3.75 17.09 -7.20
N ARG A 158 5.00 16.81 -7.60
CA ARG A 158 5.81 17.77 -8.36
C ARG A 158 5.29 17.98 -9.79
N GLU A 159 4.91 16.90 -10.47
CA GLU A 159 4.51 16.92 -11.89
C GLU A 159 3.21 17.70 -12.12
N ILE A 160 2.28 17.64 -11.18
CA ILE A 160 0.97 18.31 -11.28
C ILE A 160 1.00 19.74 -10.71
N GLY A 161 2.19 20.27 -10.40
CA GLY A 161 2.37 21.65 -9.92
C GLY A 161 2.17 21.84 -8.42
N GLY A 162 2.33 20.79 -7.62
CA GLY A 162 2.30 20.85 -6.16
C GLY A 162 3.47 21.66 -5.58
N ALA A 163 3.32 22.04 -4.31
CA ALA A 163 4.30 22.79 -3.54
C ALA A 163 5.16 21.84 -2.69
N SER A 164 6.31 22.33 -2.24
CA SER A 164 7.14 21.59 -1.27
C SER A 164 6.38 21.42 0.05
N LEU A 165 6.41 20.20 0.59
CA LEU A 165 5.89 19.84 1.89
C LEU A 165 7.05 19.68 2.88
N PRO A 166 7.34 20.67 3.73
CA PRO A 166 8.26 20.47 4.85
C PRO A 166 7.61 19.54 5.89
N LEU A 167 8.37 18.55 6.36
CA LEU A 167 7.96 17.60 7.38
C LEU A 167 8.81 17.73 8.64
N ASP A 168 8.19 17.42 9.77
CA ASP A 168 8.80 17.26 11.09
C ASP A 168 8.05 16.12 11.78
N LEU A 169 8.24 14.90 11.26
CA LEU A 169 7.60 13.68 11.74
C LEU A 169 8.25 13.26 13.05
N SER A 170 7.38 12.92 14.01
CA SER A 170 7.77 12.45 15.34
C SER A 170 6.64 11.71 16.05
N PHE A 171 5.44 11.64 15.48
CA PHE A 171 4.21 11.30 16.20
C PHE A 171 4.25 9.90 16.80
N ILE A 172 4.70 8.89 16.06
CA ILE A 172 4.68 7.50 16.51
C ILE A 172 5.71 7.30 17.62
N SER A 173 6.95 7.77 17.43
CA SER A 173 8.02 7.61 18.43
C SER A 173 7.78 8.41 19.71
N THR A 174 7.07 9.54 19.64
CA THR A 174 6.75 10.40 20.80
C THR A 174 5.46 10.01 21.52
N HIS A 175 4.64 9.12 20.96
CA HIS A 175 3.41 8.61 21.59
C HIS A 175 3.38 7.07 21.68
N PRO A 176 4.44 6.40 22.18
CA PRO A 176 4.55 4.94 22.12
C PRO A 176 3.46 4.21 22.89
N ASP A 177 2.89 4.83 23.94
CA ASP A 177 1.80 4.25 24.72
C ASP A 177 0.49 4.10 23.96
N SER A 178 0.33 4.82 22.84
CA SER A 178 -0.82 4.72 21.94
C SER A 178 -0.76 3.48 21.04
N TYR A 179 0.40 2.83 20.93
CA TYR A 179 0.64 1.72 20.02
C TYR A 179 1.01 0.46 20.81
N LYS A 180 0.19 -0.58 20.72
CA LYS A 180 0.39 -1.82 21.48
C LYS A 180 1.75 -2.46 21.22
N GLN A 181 2.23 -2.36 19.99
CA GLN A 181 3.50 -2.93 19.53
C GLN A 181 4.73 -2.11 19.94
N LEU A 182 4.55 -0.87 20.41
CA LEU A 182 5.64 0.00 20.85
C LEU A 182 5.69 0.15 22.36
N LYS A 183 4.54 0.04 23.03
CA LYS A 183 4.46 0.07 24.49
C LYS A 183 5.38 -1.00 25.09
N ASN A 184 6.28 -0.58 25.97
CA ASN A 184 7.32 -1.42 26.58
C ASN A 184 8.38 -1.99 25.61
N HIS A 185 8.48 -1.47 24.38
CA HIS A 185 9.45 -1.88 23.37
C HIS A 185 10.34 -0.70 22.92
N PRO A 186 11.24 -0.20 23.79
CA PRO A 186 12.06 0.98 23.49
C PRO A 186 12.95 0.83 22.23
N GLU A 187 13.33 -0.40 21.89
CA GLU A 187 14.06 -0.74 20.66
C GLU A 187 13.23 -0.52 19.38
N ARG A 188 11.92 -0.77 19.43
CA ARG A 188 11.00 -0.48 18.32
C ARG A 188 10.74 1.01 18.23
N VAL A 189 10.57 1.69 19.37
CA VAL A 189 10.43 3.16 19.44
C VAL A 189 11.63 3.85 18.80
N ARG A 190 12.85 3.42 19.13
CA ARG A 190 14.08 3.97 18.53
C ARG A 190 14.11 3.79 17.02
N ARG A 191 13.75 2.60 16.51
CA ARG A 191 13.68 2.35 15.06
C ARG A 191 12.62 3.19 14.35
N MET A 192 11.49 3.46 15.00
CA MET A 192 10.50 4.40 14.47
C MET A 192 11.05 5.83 14.43
N ALA A 193 11.76 6.28 15.47
CA ALA A 193 12.42 7.59 15.48
C ALA A 193 13.48 7.73 14.37
N ASP A 194 14.29 6.69 14.15
CA ASP A 194 15.29 6.67 13.07
C ASP A 194 14.60 6.78 11.69
N LYS A 195 13.48 6.07 11.48
CA LYS A 195 12.67 6.15 10.26
C LYS A 195 12.05 7.53 10.08
N GLU A 196 11.49 8.12 11.13
CA GLU A 196 10.95 9.48 11.12
C GLU A 196 12.02 10.51 10.69
N MET A 197 13.24 10.41 11.23
CA MET A 197 14.36 11.26 10.81
C MET A 197 14.71 11.08 9.34
N GLU A 198 14.77 9.83 8.84
CA GLU A 198 15.05 9.56 7.44
C GLU A 198 13.99 10.17 6.51
N ILE A 199 12.71 10.03 6.87
CA ILE A 199 11.60 10.58 6.10
C ILE A 199 11.67 12.11 6.07
N ASN A 200 11.99 12.76 7.19
CA ASN A 200 12.09 14.22 7.30
C ASN A 200 13.18 14.83 6.39
N LEU A 201 14.22 14.06 6.04
CA LEU A 201 15.31 14.52 5.17
C LEU A 201 14.95 14.48 3.68
N ARG A 202 13.91 13.75 3.29
CA ARG A 202 13.51 13.59 1.89
C ARG A 202 12.69 14.81 1.42
N PRO A 203 12.81 15.22 0.14
CA PRO A 203 11.93 16.22 -0.42
C PRO A 203 10.54 15.61 -0.66
N HIS A 204 9.50 16.28 -0.16
CA HIS A 204 8.10 15.87 -0.37
C HIS A 204 7.34 16.97 -1.10
N TYR A 205 6.32 16.57 -1.86
CA TYR A 205 5.46 17.49 -2.61
C TYR A 205 3.99 17.17 -2.36
N TYR A 206 3.18 18.20 -2.20
CA TYR A 206 1.74 18.07 -2.02
C TYR A 206 1.03 19.15 -2.82
N VAL A 207 -0.25 18.93 -3.13
CA VAL A 207 -1.13 19.95 -3.68
C VAL A 207 -1.79 20.67 -2.51
N PRO A 208 -1.46 21.95 -2.21
CA PRO A 208 -2.14 22.71 -1.17
C PRO A 208 -3.63 22.78 -1.46
N LYS A 209 -4.47 22.78 -0.42
CA LYS A 209 -5.93 22.69 -0.62
C LYS A 209 -6.51 23.82 -1.48
N GLN A 210 -5.88 25.01 -1.46
CA GLN A 210 -6.27 26.16 -2.28
C GLN A 210 -5.92 25.98 -3.77
N GLU A 211 -4.94 25.14 -4.09
CA GLU A 211 -4.48 24.89 -5.46
C GLU A 211 -5.12 23.63 -6.07
N ILE A 212 -5.99 22.90 -5.34
CA ILE A 212 -6.61 21.65 -5.82
C ILE A 212 -7.30 21.83 -7.16
N GLU A 213 -8.08 22.89 -7.36
CA GLU A 213 -8.78 23.13 -8.63
C GLU A 213 -7.82 23.31 -9.80
N LYS A 214 -6.75 24.07 -9.59
CA LYS A 214 -5.74 24.36 -10.61
C LYS A 214 -4.96 23.10 -10.98
N CYS A 215 -4.67 22.24 -10.01
CA CYS A 215 -3.94 20.97 -10.22
C CYS A 215 -4.85 19.81 -10.61
N SER A 216 -6.18 19.98 -10.57
CA SER A 216 -7.15 18.88 -10.71
C SER A 216 -7.00 18.10 -12.01
N SER A 217 -6.71 18.78 -13.13
CA SER A 217 -6.50 18.14 -14.44
C SER A 217 -5.33 17.15 -14.46
N GLY A 218 -4.38 17.29 -13.53
CA GLY A 218 -3.28 16.36 -13.32
C GLY A 218 -3.64 15.13 -12.48
N ILE A 219 -4.76 15.14 -11.77
CA ILE A 219 -5.27 14.05 -10.92
C ILE A 219 -6.23 13.20 -11.76
N LYS A 220 -5.97 11.90 -11.84
CA LYS A 220 -6.75 10.95 -12.65
C LYS A 220 -7.57 10.02 -11.77
N ASN A 221 -8.54 9.34 -12.38
CA ASN A 221 -9.21 8.20 -11.74
C ASN A 221 -8.18 7.20 -11.22
N GLY A 222 -8.45 6.62 -10.06
CA GLY A 222 -7.58 5.59 -9.48
C GLY A 222 -6.33 6.12 -8.78
N ASP A 223 -5.97 7.41 -8.93
CA ASP A 223 -4.90 8.00 -8.13
C ASP A 223 -5.24 7.90 -6.63
N ILE A 224 -4.25 7.56 -5.81
CA ILE A 224 -4.38 7.51 -4.36
C ILE A 224 -4.16 8.91 -3.80
N LEU A 225 -5.15 9.40 -3.04
CA LEU A 225 -5.16 10.70 -2.40
C LEU A 225 -4.89 10.55 -0.91
N CYS A 226 -3.86 11.21 -0.41
CA CYS A 226 -3.54 11.23 1.02
C CYS A 226 -3.69 12.65 1.57
N PHE A 227 -4.61 12.84 2.52
CA PHE A 227 -4.96 14.15 3.06
C PHE A 227 -3.92 14.61 4.09
N VAL A 228 -3.08 15.55 3.67
CA VAL A 228 -1.98 16.11 4.46
C VAL A 228 -2.53 16.90 5.63
N THR A 229 -1.97 16.70 6.82
CA THR A 229 -2.44 17.33 8.05
C THR A 229 -1.47 18.41 8.58
N SER A 230 -2.00 19.24 9.48
CA SER A 230 -1.25 20.21 10.29
C SER A 230 -1.05 19.73 11.73
N ILE A 231 -1.48 18.50 12.05
CA ILE A 231 -1.20 17.86 13.35
C ILE A 231 0.32 17.68 13.48
N LYS A 232 0.89 18.18 14.57
CA LYS A 232 2.33 18.12 14.83
C LYS A 232 2.82 16.66 14.84
N GLY A 233 3.94 16.40 14.15
CA GLY A 233 4.56 15.08 14.12
C GLY A 233 3.97 14.09 13.09
N LEU A 234 2.89 14.48 12.38
CA LEU A 234 2.12 13.61 11.50
C LEU A 234 2.00 14.21 10.09
N ASP A 235 2.10 13.38 9.06
CA ASP A 235 2.01 13.77 7.66
C ASP A 235 0.56 13.75 7.14
N VAL A 236 -0.18 12.66 7.36
CA VAL A 236 -1.48 12.37 6.74
C VAL A 236 -2.47 11.85 7.77
N THR A 237 -3.74 12.25 7.63
CA THR A 237 -4.83 11.77 8.51
C THR A 237 -5.85 10.88 7.83
N HIS A 238 -5.89 10.86 6.50
CA HIS A 238 -6.92 10.13 5.76
C HIS A 238 -6.44 9.79 4.36
N VAL A 239 -7.00 8.73 3.78
CA VAL A 239 -6.66 8.23 2.44
C VAL A 239 -7.93 7.93 1.65
N GLY A 240 -7.89 8.15 0.34
CA GLY A 240 -8.96 7.79 -0.58
C GLY A 240 -8.44 7.55 -2.01
N ILE A 241 -9.36 7.21 -2.91
CA ILE A 241 -9.06 6.95 -4.32
C ILE A 241 -9.80 8.00 -5.15
N ALA A 242 -9.05 8.79 -5.93
CA ALA A 242 -9.58 9.84 -6.79
C ALA A 242 -10.61 9.26 -7.76
N TYR A 243 -11.74 9.96 -7.89
CA TYR A 243 -12.84 9.56 -8.75
C TYR A 243 -13.50 10.79 -9.38
N TRP A 244 -13.36 10.90 -10.70
CA TRP A 244 -14.08 11.85 -11.53
C TRP A 244 -15.48 11.32 -11.80
N LYS A 245 -16.47 12.09 -11.36
CA LYS A 245 -17.88 11.77 -11.55
C LYS A 245 -18.60 13.00 -12.08
N ASP A 246 -19.24 12.87 -13.25
CA ASP A 246 -20.05 13.93 -13.87
C ASP A 246 -19.29 15.27 -14.01
N GLY A 247 -17.99 15.20 -14.34
CA GLY A 247 -17.11 16.37 -14.50
C GLY A 247 -16.57 16.97 -13.20
N GLN A 248 -16.86 16.37 -12.04
CA GLN A 248 -16.35 16.79 -10.73
C GLN A 248 -15.35 15.77 -10.18
N LEU A 249 -14.21 16.27 -9.68
CA LEU A 249 -13.26 15.46 -8.94
C LEU A 249 -13.77 15.25 -7.50
N THR A 250 -14.11 14.00 -7.19
CA THR A 250 -14.40 13.50 -5.84
C THR A 250 -13.48 12.30 -5.55
N PHE A 251 -13.81 11.48 -4.56
CA PHE A 251 -13.04 10.29 -4.21
C PHE A 251 -13.90 9.21 -3.53
N ILE A 252 -13.40 7.98 -3.56
CA ILE A 252 -13.96 6.82 -2.86
C ILE A 252 -13.07 6.55 -1.65
N HIS A 253 -13.66 6.32 -0.48
CA HIS A 253 -12.89 6.07 0.75
C HIS A 253 -13.67 5.28 1.79
N ALA A 254 -12.96 4.56 2.66
CA ALA A 254 -13.50 4.04 3.91
C ALA A 254 -13.69 5.20 4.89
N SER A 255 -14.93 5.60 5.15
CA SER A 255 -15.28 6.75 5.98
C SER A 255 -15.59 6.31 7.40
N SER A 256 -14.84 6.83 8.38
CA SER A 256 -15.12 6.61 9.79
C SER A 256 -16.46 7.23 10.23
N SER A 257 -16.81 8.41 9.68
CA SER A 257 -18.07 9.09 9.98
C SER A 257 -19.29 8.36 9.40
N ALA A 258 -19.18 7.85 8.17
CA ALA A 258 -20.24 7.04 7.55
C ALA A 258 -20.19 5.56 7.97
N LYS A 259 -19.14 5.15 8.70
CA LYS A 259 -18.85 3.80 9.17
C LYS A 259 -18.75 2.74 8.05
N LYS A 260 -18.42 3.16 6.83
CA LYS A 260 -18.30 2.29 5.65
C LYS A 260 -17.59 2.95 4.49
N VAL A 261 -17.24 2.17 3.47
CA VAL A 261 -16.75 2.69 2.18
C VAL A 261 -17.87 3.42 1.44
N ILE A 262 -17.60 4.67 1.05
CA ILE A 262 -18.54 5.55 0.33
C ILE A 262 -17.84 6.26 -0.82
N ILE A 263 -18.66 6.76 -1.75
CA ILE A 263 -18.26 7.84 -2.66
C ILE A 263 -18.53 9.15 -1.91
N GLN A 264 -17.52 10.01 -1.82
CA GLN A 264 -17.68 11.31 -1.16
C GLN A 264 -18.67 12.18 -1.95
N ALA A 265 -19.62 12.80 -1.25
CA ALA A 265 -20.69 13.57 -1.88
C ALA A 265 -20.22 14.95 -2.36
N SER A 266 -19.27 15.56 -1.64
CA SER A 266 -18.67 16.84 -2.00
C SER A 266 -17.51 16.66 -2.98
N SER A 267 -17.06 17.75 -3.60
CA SER A 267 -15.79 17.74 -4.34
C SER A 267 -14.60 17.46 -3.41
N LEU A 268 -13.47 17.07 -4.00
CA LEU A 268 -12.21 16.91 -3.28
C LEU A 268 -11.78 18.20 -2.58
N ARG A 269 -11.95 19.35 -3.26
CA ARG A 269 -11.63 20.67 -2.72
C ARG A 269 -12.50 21.00 -1.52
N ASP A 270 -13.83 20.90 -1.66
CA ASP A 270 -14.75 21.25 -0.58
C ASP A 270 -14.53 20.38 0.66
N TYR A 271 -14.24 19.10 0.45
CA TYR A 271 -13.88 18.20 1.54
C TYR A 271 -12.59 18.65 2.26
N ALA A 272 -11.53 18.97 1.49
CA ALA A 272 -10.26 19.43 2.05
C ALA A 272 -10.37 20.79 2.76
N GLU A 273 -11.18 21.72 2.23
CA GLU A 273 -11.46 23.02 2.85
C GLU A 273 -12.29 22.87 4.13
N GLY A 274 -13.24 21.94 4.16
CA GLY A 274 -14.08 21.66 5.33
C GLY A 274 -13.34 21.08 6.54
N ILE A 275 -12.14 20.52 6.34
CA ILE A 275 -11.30 19.99 7.42
C ILE A 275 -10.23 21.01 7.79
N LYS A 276 -10.38 21.65 8.96
CA LYS A 276 -9.46 22.69 9.44
C LYS A 276 -7.99 22.23 9.44
N SER A 277 -7.73 21.00 9.89
CA SER A 277 -6.37 20.46 9.97
C SER A 277 -5.80 20.05 8.61
N CYS A 278 -6.62 19.86 7.58
CA CYS A 278 -6.17 19.48 6.25
C CYS A 278 -5.43 20.64 5.58
N LYS A 279 -4.21 20.38 5.10
CA LYS A 279 -3.39 21.34 4.35
C LYS A 279 -3.53 21.17 2.85
N GLY A 280 -3.92 19.98 2.38
CA GLY A 280 -3.92 19.61 0.96
C GLY A 280 -3.85 18.10 0.78
N VAL A 281 -3.40 17.64 -0.39
CA VAL A 281 -3.30 16.21 -0.71
C VAL A 281 -1.95 15.83 -1.33
N LEU A 282 -1.42 14.67 -0.95
CA LEU A 282 -0.45 13.94 -1.77
C LEU A 282 -1.22 13.14 -2.82
N VAL A 283 -0.60 12.92 -3.98
CA VAL A 283 -1.23 12.22 -5.11
C VAL A 283 -0.26 11.15 -5.61
N ALA A 284 -0.58 9.88 -5.39
CA ALA A 284 0.19 8.75 -5.93
C ALA A 284 -0.58 8.14 -7.10
N ARG A 285 0.07 7.99 -8.25
CA ARG A 285 -0.50 7.31 -9.41
C ARG A 285 -0.06 5.85 -9.43
N PRO A 286 -0.99 4.88 -9.36
CA PRO A 286 -0.67 3.48 -9.63
C PRO A 286 0.01 3.30 -10.98
N LEU A 287 1.07 2.51 -11.02
CA LEU A 287 1.78 2.15 -12.25
C LEU A 287 1.35 0.76 -12.71
N SER A 288 1.21 0.62 -14.03
CA SER A 288 1.10 -0.72 -14.61
C SER A 288 2.47 -1.39 -14.49
N ILE A 289 2.54 -2.48 -13.74
CA ILE A 289 3.72 -3.34 -13.74
C ILE A 289 3.71 -4.07 -15.09
N HIS A 290 4.73 -3.80 -15.92
CA HIS A 290 4.91 -4.40 -17.24
C HIS A 290 5.96 -5.51 -17.18
#